data_AF-A0A0M3KBX9-F1
#
_entry.id   AF-A0A0M3KBX9-F1
#
_cell.length_a   1.000
_cell.length_b   1.000
_cell.length_c   1.000
_cell.angle_alpha   90.00
_cell.angle_beta   90.00
_cell.angle_gamma   90.00
#
_symmetry.space_group_name_H-M   'P 1'
#
loop_
_entity.id
_entity.type
_entity.pdbx_description
1 polymer ?
#
loop_
_entity_poly.entity_id
_entity_poly.type
_entity_poly.pdbx_seq_one_letter_code
_entity_poly.pdbx_strand_id
1 'polypeptide(L)'
;MGPDGVCGTSLESFVKAFEGILEGIADENGSRKKKFTSDDQKAISVIHKLISSSRTRKSSNNNRPPSSGVNIYELNESLLYEWEESAPPSVAVQQLVSLLSKPVVKSLLWTYEHIMDGRYSPRLPDIPYEVDDEEGIAIKMIRLVKGNEALGATIKCDTDGCVFVARIIAGGVADRCASIQV
;
A
#
# COMPACT_ATOMS: atom_id res chain seq x y z
N MET A 1 10.09 -22.51 -12.57
CA MET A 1 10.49 -22.60 -11.15
C MET A 1 11.53 -21.52 -10.91
N GLY A 2 11.09 -20.34 -10.49
CA GLY A 2 11.99 -19.27 -10.05
C GLY A 2 12.38 -19.53 -8.60
N PRO A 3 13.62 -19.24 -8.17
CA PRO A 3 14.02 -19.44 -6.78
C PRO A 3 13.32 -18.39 -5.92
N ASP A 4 12.62 -18.88 -4.91
CA ASP A 4 12.00 -18.09 -3.86
C ASP A 4 13.00 -17.09 -3.28
N GLY A 5 12.70 -15.80 -3.46
CA GLY A 5 13.42 -14.69 -2.88
C GLY A 5 13.21 -14.64 -1.37
N VAL A 6 13.89 -15.50 -0.63
CA VAL A 6 14.12 -15.32 0.81
C VAL A 6 15.14 -14.19 0.98
N CYS A 7 14.66 -12.95 0.94
CA CYS A 7 15.45 -11.79 1.26
C CYS A 7 15.71 -11.74 2.78
N GLY A 8 16.93 -12.13 3.17
CA GLY A 8 17.70 -11.57 4.28
C GLY A 8 17.23 -11.84 5.71
N THR A 9 17.81 -12.85 6.36
CA THR A 9 17.76 -13.04 7.82
C THR A 9 19.13 -12.96 8.51
N SER A 10 20.22 -12.83 7.74
CA SER A 10 21.56 -12.71 8.33
C SER A 10 21.94 -11.24 8.50
N LEU A 11 22.62 -10.94 9.62
CA LEU A 11 23.19 -9.61 9.88
C LEU A 11 24.04 -9.12 8.69
N GLU A 12 24.78 -10.03 8.07
CA GLU A 12 25.61 -9.74 6.90
C GLU A 12 24.79 -9.29 5.68
N SER A 13 23.67 -9.96 5.39
CA SER A 13 22.77 -9.57 4.30
C SER A 13 22.13 -8.21 4.56
N PHE A 14 21.78 -7.92 5.82
CA PHE A 14 21.22 -6.65 6.24
C PHE A 14 22.22 -5.51 6.12
N VAL A 15 23.45 -5.71 6.59
CA VAL A 15 24.55 -4.74 6.44
C VAL A 15 24.80 -4.43 4.97
N LYS A 16 24.86 -5.44 4.11
CA LYS A 16 25.09 -5.25 2.67
C LYS A 16 23.95 -4.49 1.98
N ALA A 17 22.70 -4.78 2.35
CA ALA A 17 21.55 -4.01 1.85
C ALA A 17 21.60 -2.56 2.31
N PHE A 18 21.98 -2.32 3.56
CA PHE A 18 22.14 -0.99 4.13
C PHE A 18 23.28 -0.20 3.45
N GLU A 19 24.41 -0.86 3.11
CA GLU A 19 25.48 -0.27 2.27
C GLU A 19 24.96 0.13 0.89
N GLY A 20 24.20 -0.75 0.22
CA GLY A 20 23.66 -0.48 -1.11
C GLY A 20 22.70 0.72 -1.14
N ILE A 21 21.89 0.92 -0.09
CA ILE A 21 21.03 2.09 0.04
C ILE A 21 21.86 3.38 0.14
N LEU A 22 22.91 3.38 0.97
CA LEU A 22 23.79 4.54 1.10
C LEU A 22 24.59 4.83 -0.17
N GLU A 23 24.96 3.79 -0.91
CA GLU A 23 25.61 3.92 -2.22
C GLU A 23 24.68 4.60 -3.24
N GLY A 24 23.42 4.17 -3.32
CA GLY A 24 22.41 4.83 -4.18
C GLY A 24 22.21 6.31 -3.83
N ILE A 25 22.11 6.63 -2.54
CA ILE A 25 21.97 8.02 -2.06
C ILE A 25 23.22 8.85 -2.38
N ALA A 26 24.41 8.27 -2.29
CA ALA A 26 25.66 8.96 -2.59
C ALA A 26 25.81 9.27 -4.09
N ASP A 27 25.38 8.33 -4.95
CA ASP A 27 25.40 8.48 -6.40
C ASP A 27 24.40 9.57 -6.86
N GLU A 28 23.20 9.62 -6.27
CA GLU A 28 22.21 10.67 -6.54
C GLU A 28 22.68 12.07 -6.11
N ASN A 29 23.43 12.17 -5.00
CA ASN A 29 23.86 13.44 -4.42
C ASN A 29 25.32 13.81 -4.75
N GLY A 30 25.99 13.10 -5.66
CA GLY A 30 27.37 13.36 -6.07
C GLY A 30 28.40 13.33 -4.94
N SER A 31 28.10 12.63 -3.84
CA SER A 31 28.88 12.67 -2.60
C SER A 31 29.86 11.50 -2.49
N ARG A 32 30.99 11.68 -1.81
CA ARG A 32 31.99 10.61 -1.62
C ARG A 32 31.46 9.51 -0.70
N LYS A 33 31.63 8.25 -1.15
CA LYS A 33 31.34 7.03 -0.38
C LYS A 33 32.06 7.07 0.96
N LYS A 34 31.31 7.06 2.07
CA LYS A 34 31.85 6.92 3.42
C LYS A 34 31.81 5.46 3.82
N LYS A 35 32.96 4.90 4.20
CA LYS A 35 33.04 3.56 4.80
C LYS A 35 32.46 3.60 6.21
N PHE A 36 31.75 2.54 6.60
CA PHE A 36 31.26 2.40 7.97
C PHE A 36 32.42 2.39 8.96
N THR A 37 32.26 3.20 10.00
CA THR A 37 33.10 3.15 11.18
C THR A 37 32.71 1.95 12.06
N SER A 38 33.56 1.62 13.03
CA SER A 38 33.25 0.56 14.01
C SER A 38 31.95 0.86 14.79
N ASP A 39 31.64 2.13 15.02
CA ASP A 39 30.44 2.54 15.73
C ASP A 39 29.18 2.46 14.85
N ASP A 40 29.29 2.76 13.55
CA ASP A 40 28.19 2.54 12.60
C ASP A 40 27.80 1.06 12.53
N GLN A 41 28.79 0.16 12.51
CA GLN A 41 28.55 -1.29 12.49
C GLN A 41 27.82 -1.77 13.76
N LYS A 42 28.14 -1.19 14.93
CA LYS A 42 27.42 -1.48 16.17
C LYS A 42 25.98 -1.00 16.09
N ALA A 43 25.74 0.22 15.60
CA ALA A 43 24.40 0.77 15.44
C ALA A 43 23.54 -0.09 14.48
N ILE A 44 24.10 -0.50 13.34
CA ILE A 44 23.42 -1.38 12.36
C ILE A 44 23.08 -2.74 12.99
N SER A 45 23.97 -3.29 13.82
CA SER A 45 23.73 -4.54 14.54
C SER A 45 22.57 -4.43 15.56
N VAL A 46 22.48 -3.33 16.29
CA VAL A 46 21.36 -3.05 17.20
C VAL A 46 20.05 -2.98 16.42
N ILE A 47 20.02 -2.26 15.30
CA ILE A 47 18.83 -2.15 14.43
C ILE A 47 18.40 -3.53 13.91
N HIS A 48 19.34 -4.33 13.41
CA HIS A 48 19.06 -5.69 12.94
C HIS A 48 18.49 -6.57 14.06
N LYS A 49 19.03 -6.46 15.28
CA LYS A 49 18.56 -7.20 16.46
C LYS A 49 17.13 -6.81 16.85
N LEU A 50 16.82 -5.51 16.89
CA LEU A 50 15.47 -5.01 17.21
C LEU A 50 14.42 -5.49 16.19
N ILE A 51 14.75 -5.41 14.90
CA ILE A 51 13.88 -5.87 13.82
C ILE A 51 13.67 -7.40 13.93
N SER A 52 14.73 -8.15 14.21
CA SER A 52 14.67 -9.61 14.34
C SER A 52 13.87 -10.07 15.57
N SER A 53 14.04 -9.41 16.71
CA SER A 53 13.31 -9.70 17.95
C SER A 53 11.83 -9.37 17.86
N SER A 54 11.47 -8.36 17.07
CA SER A 54 10.07 -7.99 16.86
C SER A 54 9.35 -8.98 15.92
N ARG A 55 10.08 -9.58 14.98
CA ARG A 55 9.56 -10.52 13.97
C ARG A 55 9.18 -11.90 14.53
N THR A 56 9.65 -12.25 15.73
CA THR A 56 9.41 -13.57 16.36
C THR A 56 8.21 -13.61 17.29
N ARG A 57 7.56 -12.46 17.60
CA ARG A 57 6.31 -12.41 18.38
C ARG A 57 5.11 -12.81 17.51
N LYS A 58 5.04 -14.09 17.13
CA LYS A 58 3.88 -14.67 16.44
C LYS A 58 2.78 -14.96 17.47
N SER A 59 1.64 -14.29 17.35
CA SER A 59 0.41 -14.70 18.03
C SER A 59 -0.29 -15.77 17.18
N SER A 60 -0.61 -16.88 17.85
CA SER A 60 -1.37 -18.00 17.35
C SER A 60 -2.86 -17.62 17.25
N ASN A 61 -3.45 -17.59 16.05
CA ASN A 61 -4.72 -18.25 15.71
C ASN A 61 -5.28 -17.89 14.33
N ASN A 62 -6.02 -18.85 13.78
CA ASN A 62 -6.50 -19.01 12.41
C ASN A 62 -7.47 -17.93 11.88
N ASN A 63 -7.45 -17.80 10.55
CA ASN A 63 -8.46 -17.22 9.64
C ASN A 63 -8.47 -15.69 9.39
N ARG A 64 -7.34 -15.01 9.56
CA ARG A 64 -7.18 -13.62 9.09
C ARG A 64 -6.20 -13.59 7.90
N PRO A 65 -6.35 -12.69 6.90
CA PRO A 65 -5.28 -12.42 5.95
C PRO A 65 -3.96 -12.23 6.73
N PRO A 66 -2.82 -12.68 6.18
CA PRO A 66 -1.55 -12.62 6.90
C PRO A 66 -1.19 -11.15 7.13
N SER A 67 -1.66 -10.57 8.24
CA SER A 67 -1.12 -9.35 8.80
C SER A 67 0.36 -9.64 8.94
N SER A 68 1.20 -8.92 8.19
CA SER A 68 2.63 -8.84 8.45
C SER A 68 2.78 -8.74 9.96
N GLY A 69 3.44 -9.72 10.58
CA GLY A 69 3.39 -9.96 12.04
C GLY A 69 4.06 -8.89 12.91
N VAL A 70 4.07 -7.66 12.44
CA VAL A 70 4.74 -6.50 13.00
C VAL A 70 3.79 -5.33 12.84
N ASN A 71 3.18 -4.90 13.94
CA ASN A 71 2.41 -3.67 14.00
C ASN A 71 3.38 -2.49 13.92
N ILE A 72 3.37 -1.76 12.80
CA ILE A 72 4.33 -0.69 12.52
C ILE A 72 4.16 0.50 13.45
N TYR A 73 2.94 0.74 13.93
CA TYR A 73 2.66 1.78 14.91
C TYR A 73 3.29 1.42 16.27
N GLU A 74 3.13 0.20 16.74
CA GLU A 74 3.76 -0.27 17.99
C GLU A 74 5.29 -0.31 17.89
N LEU A 75 5.83 -0.69 16.73
CA LEU A 75 7.27 -0.58 16.47
C LEU A 75 7.76 0.85 16.61
N ASN A 76 7.04 1.80 16.00
CA ASN A 76 7.38 3.21 16.07
C ASN A 76 7.40 3.69 17.52
N GLU A 77 6.35 3.40 18.30
CA GLU A 77 6.30 3.78 19.71
C GLU A 77 7.42 3.13 20.53
N SER A 78 7.75 1.87 20.24
CA SER A 78 8.86 1.16 20.91
C SER A 78 10.22 1.80 20.60
N LEU A 79 10.46 2.15 19.33
CA LEU A 79 11.69 2.83 18.90
C LEU A 79 11.81 4.22 19.52
N LEU A 80 10.72 4.98 19.54
CA LEU A 80 10.70 6.32 20.14
C LEU A 80 10.99 6.26 21.64
N TYR A 81 10.40 5.30 22.35
CA TYR A 81 10.67 5.08 23.78
C TYR A 81 12.14 4.71 24.03
N GLU A 82 12.68 3.73 23.29
CA GLU A 82 14.07 3.28 23.45
C GLU A 82 15.09 4.40 23.14
N TRP A 83 14.82 5.23 22.12
CA TRP A 83 15.69 6.32 21.73
C TRP A 83 15.56 7.57 22.61
N GLU A 84 14.41 7.79 23.25
CA GLU A 84 14.26 8.82 24.27
C GLU A 84 15.06 8.46 25.54
N GLU A 85 15.02 7.18 25.96
CA GLU A 85 15.78 6.68 27.12
C GLU A 85 17.30 6.65 26.86
N SER A 86 17.72 6.32 25.64
CA SER A 86 19.14 6.15 25.30
C SER A 86 19.86 7.44 24.92
N ALA A 87 19.15 8.57 24.77
CA ALA A 87 19.62 9.83 24.18
C ALA A 87 20.26 9.61 22.78
N PRO A 88 19.58 9.95 21.66
CA PRO A 88 19.99 9.44 20.36
C PRO A 88 21.40 9.94 19.97
N PRO A 89 22.35 9.04 19.66
CA PRO A 89 23.78 9.36 19.59
C PRO A 89 24.18 10.19 18.36
N SER A 90 23.31 10.30 17.35
CA SER A 90 23.59 10.94 16.06
C SER A 90 22.50 11.93 15.67
N VAL A 91 22.88 13.04 15.04
CA VAL A 91 21.97 14.05 14.48
C VAL A 91 20.95 13.43 13.53
N ALA A 92 21.34 12.43 12.75
CA ALA A 92 20.42 11.72 11.84
C ALA A 92 19.34 10.96 12.62
N VAL A 93 19.71 10.32 13.74
CA VAL A 93 18.75 9.61 14.60
C VAL A 93 17.82 10.61 15.28
N GLN A 94 18.33 11.76 15.71
CA GLN A 94 17.50 12.84 16.28
C GLN A 94 16.49 13.40 15.26
N GLN A 95 16.91 13.58 14.00
CA GLN A 95 16.00 13.98 12.91
C GLN A 95 14.93 12.91 12.64
N LEU A 96 15.31 11.63 12.66
CA LEU A 96 14.37 10.53 12.50
C LEU A 96 13.36 10.46 13.66
N VAL A 97 13.83 10.54 14.91
CA VAL A 97 12.97 10.65 16.11
C VAL A 97 12.01 11.84 15.96
N SER A 98 12.52 13.02 15.57
CA SER A 98 11.67 14.19 15.39
C SER A 98 10.60 13.98 14.31
N LEU A 99 10.90 13.27 13.23
CA LEU A 99 9.95 12.96 12.16
C LEU A 99 8.89 11.96 12.62
N LEU A 100 9.33 10.85 13.20
CA LEU A 100 8.48 9.76 13.69
C LEU A 100 7.58 10.17 14.86
N SER A 101 8.02 11.15 15.65
CA SER A 101 7.22 11.75 16.72
C SER A 101 6.14 12.72 16.24
N LYS A 102 6.14 13.15 14.96
CA LYS A 102 5.13 14.10 14.46
C LYS A 102 3.74 13.45 14.51
N PRO A 103 2.71 14.17 15.02
CA PRO A 103 1.35 13.64 15.11
C PRO A 103 0.84 13.07 13.78
N VAL A 104 1.10 13.77 12.66
CA VAL A 104 0.68 13.32 11.32
C VAL A 104 1.30 11.97 10.92
N VAL A 105 2.56 11.73 11.27
CA VAL A 105 3.24 10.46 10.96
C VAL A 105 2.70 9.35 11.85
N LYS A 106 2.54 9.60 13.16
CA LYS A 106 1.93 8.63 14.08
C LYS A 106 0.50 8.27 13.66
N SER A 107 -0.31 9.26 13.30
CA SER A 107 -1.68 9.04 12.80
C SER A 107 -1.69 8.22 11.51
N LEU A 108 -0.77 8.48 10.57
CA LEU A 108 -0.64 7.70 9.35
C LEU A 108 -0.33 6.22 9.65
N LEU A 109 0.65 5.95 10.51
CA LEU A 109 1.02 4.59 10.91
C LEU A 109 -0.14 3.89 11.64
N TRP A 110 -0.86 4.60 12.51
CA TRP A 110 -2.04 4.07 13.21
C TRP A 110 -3.19 3.74 12.24
N THR A 111 -3.47 4.63 11.30
CA THR A 111 -4.50 4.43 10.27
C THR A 111 -4.15 3.28 9.34
N TYR A 112 -2.88 3.18 8.93
CA TYR A 112 -2.38 2.07 8.13
C TYR A 112 -2.67 0.73 8.81
N GLU A 113 -2.33 0.59 10.08
CA GLU A 113 -2.62 -0.61 10.87
C GLU A 113 -4.13 -0.88 10.95
N HIS A 114 -4.97 0.15 11.16
CA HIS A 114 -6.43 -0.02 11.20
C HIS A 114 -7.01 -0.48 9.85
N ILE A 115 -6.47 0.01 8.73
CA ILE A 115 -6.87 -0.42 7.38
C ILE A 115 -6.45 -1.88 7.15
N MET A 116 -5.19 -2.22 7.45
CA MET A 116 -4.68 -3.59 7.33
C MET A 116 -5.45 -4.59 8.20
N ASP A 117 -5.88 -4.15 9.38
CA ASP A 117 -6.73 -4.93 10.28
C ASP A 117 -8.20 -5.01 9.84
N GLY A 118 -8.62 -4.27 8.81
CA GLY A 118 -10.04 -4.18 8.44
C GLY A 118 -10.90 -3.51 9.52
N ARG A 119 -10.29 -2.71 10.40
CA ARG A 119 -10.94 -1.95 11.49
C ARG A 119 -11.38 -0.56 11.02
N TYR A 120 -12.02 -0.49 9.86
CA TYR A 120 -12.56 0.75 9.30
C TYR A 120 -14.08 0.61 9.05
N SER A 121 -14.78 1.74 9.09
CA SER A 121 -16.22 1.83 8.88
C SER A 121 -16.57 3.08 8.06
N PRO A 122 -17.44 2.99 7.03
CA PRO A 122 -18.09 1.76 6.53
C PRO A 122 -17.08 0.80 5.88
N ARG A 123 -17.39 -0.49 5.86
CA ARG A 123 -16.59 -1.45 5.10
C ARG A 123 -16.65 -1.12 3.62
N LEU A 124 -15.53 -1.25 2.93
CA LEU A 124 -15.46 -1.10 1.50
C LEU A 124 -16.27 -2.26 0.89
N PRO A 125 -17.06 -2.00 -0.17
CA PRO A 125 -17.69 -3.08 -0.91
C PRO A 125 -16.64 -4.04 -1.44
N ASP A 126 -17.00 -5.32 -1.57
CA ASP A 126 -16.11 -6.32 -2.16
C ASP A 126 -15.65 -5.84 -3.53
N ILE A 127 -14.35 -5.98 -3.81
CA ILE A 127 -13.80 -5.68 -5.12
C ILE A 127 -14.55 -6.57 -6.12
N PRO A 128 -15.26 -5.99 -7.11
CA PRO A 128 -15.90 -6.79 -8.15
C PRO A 128 -14.85 -7.66 -8.80
N TYR A 129 -15.12 -8.95 -9.01
CA TYR A 129 -14.19 -9.84 -9.72
C TYR A 129 -13.78 -9.18 -11.04
N GLU A 130 -12.51 -8.83 -11.15
CA GLU A 130 -11.96 -8.20 -12.33
C GLU A 130 -12.09 -9.13 -13.53
N VAL A 131 -12.72 -8.62 -14.57
CA VAL A 131 -12.22 -8.79 -15.92
C VAL A 131 -11.21 -7.66 -16.09
N ASP A 132 -9.91 -7.98 -16.13
CA ASP A 132 -8.79 -7.10 -16.52
C ASP A 132 -9.22 -6.04 -17.55
N ASP A 133 -8.71 -4.82 -17.66
CA ASP A 133 -7.78 -3.93 -16.95
C ASP A 133 -7.98 -2.63 -17.77
N GLU A 134 -8.24 -1.44 -17.24
CA GLU A 134 -7.20 -0.39 -17.10
C GLU A 134 -7.80 0.92 -16.53
N GLU A 135 -9.12 1.00 -16.30
CA GLU A 135 -9.75 2.19 -15.72
C GLU A 135 -10.95 1.70 -14.93
N GLY A 136 -11.11 2.13 -13.68
CA GLY A 136 -12.19 1.74 -12.77
C GLY A 136 -13.61 2.17 -13.20
N ILE A 137 -13.91 2.10 -14.49
CA ILE A 137 -15.17 2.37 -15.15
C ILE A 137 -15.59 1.03 -15.77
N ALA A 138 -16.73 0.49 -15.34
CA ALA A 138 -17.31 -0.68 -16.00
C ALA A 138 -17.74 -0.30 -17.44
N ILE A 139 -16.84 -0.42 -18.41
CA ILE A 139 -17.12 -0.15 -19.82
C ILE A 139 -17.66 -1.43 -20.46
N LYS A 140 -18.98 -1.53 -20.60
CA LYS A 140 -19.61 -2.62 -21.35
C LYS A 140 -19.73 -2.22 -22.82
N MET A 141 -18.80 -2.67 -23.66
CA MET A 141 -18.92 -2.50 -25.12
C MET A 141 -20.04 -3.39 -25.68
N ILE A 142 -21.11 -2.77 -26.17
CA ILE A 142 -22.23 -3.47 -26.81
C ILE A 142 -22.18 -3.20 -28.31
N ARG A 143 -22.13 -4.26 -29.12
CA ARG A 143 -22.27 -4.15 -30.57
C ARG A 143 -23.75 -3.97 -30.91
N LEU A 144 -24.12 -2.79 -31.40
CA LEU A 144 -25.40 -2.61 -32.08
C LEU A 144 -25.37 -3.37 -33.40
N VAL A 145 -25.87 -4.61 -33.40
CA VAL A 145 -26.22 -5.31 -34.64
C VAL A 145 -27.51 -4.67 -35.12
N LYS A 146 -27.49 -4.06 -36.31
CA LYS A 146 -28.66 -3.37 -36.87
C LYS A 146 -29.81 -4.36 -37.08
N GLY A 147 -30.68 -4.49 -36.09
CA GLY A 147 -31.99 -5.11 -36.23
C GLY A 147 -33.00 -4.14 -36.85
N ASN A 148 -34.14 -4.65 -37.31
CA ASN A 148 -35.26 -3.82 -37.80
C ASN A 148 -36.12 -3.23 -36.67
N GLU A 149 -35.74 -3.40 -35.40
CA GLU A 149 -36.44 -2.84 -34.24
C GLU A 149 -35.66 -1.65 -33.64
N ALA A 150 -36.40 -0.68 -33.07
CA ALA A 150 -35.78 0.46 -32.41
C ALA A 150 -35.18 0.07 -31.05
N LEU A 151 -34.12 0.78 -30.63
CA LEU A 151 -33.43 0.54 -29.35
C LEU A 151 -34.36 0.64 -28.13
N GLY A 152 -35.42 1.44 -28.21
CA GLY A 152 -36.35 1.66 -27.11
C GLY A 152 -35.76 2.53 -25.99
N ALA A 153 -34.83 3.43 -26.30
CA ALA A 153 -34.27 4.40 -25.36
C ALA A 153 -34.28 5.81 -25.97
N THR A 154 -34.50 6.83 -25.13
CA THR A 154 -34.33 8.24 -25.51
C THR A 154 -32.96 8.71 -25.05
N ILE A 155 -32.09 9.05 -26.00
CA ILE A 155 -30.69 9.42 -25.74
C ILE A 155 -30.49 10.89 -26.11
N LYS A 156 -29.83 11.65 -25.22
CA LYS A 156 -29.36 13.01 -25.47
C LYS A 156 -27.84 13.02 -25.36
N CYS A 157 -27.17 13.54 -26.39
CA CYS A 157 -25.74 13.83 -26.33
C CYS A 157 -25.55 15.32 -26.06
N ASP A 158 -24.68 15.65 -25.11
CA ASP A 158 -24.32 17.04 -24.83
C ASP A 158 -23.08 17.47 -25.62
N THR A 159 -22.81 18.78 -25.68
CA THR A 159 -21.68 19.34 -26.42
C THR A 159 -20.33 18.87 -25.90
N ASP A 160 -20.26 18.49 -24.63
CA ASP A 160 -19.04 18.03 -23.96
C ASP A 160 -18.79 16.52 -24.14
N GLY A 161 -19.63 15.83 -24.93
CA GLY A 161 -19.49 14.40 -25.22
C GLY A 161 -20.18 13.46 -24.22
N CYS A 162 -20.85 14.01 -23.20
CA CYS A 162 -21.66 13.22 -22.27
C CYS A 162 -22.95 12.70 -22.95
N VAL A 163 -23.28 11.44 -22.72
CA VAL A 163 -24.49 10.79 -23.26
C VAL A 163 -25.45 10.47 -22.12
N PHE A 164 -26.67 11.00 -22.19
CA PHE A 164 -27.71 10.83 -21.19
C PHE A 164 -28.84 9.97 -21.73
N VAL A 165 -29.29 8.99 -20.93
CA VAL A 165 -30.50 8.20 -21.22
C VAL A 165 -31.66 8.79 -20.42
N ALA A 166 -32.61 9.43 -21.10
CA ALA A 166 -33.75 10.10 -20.46
C ALA A 166 -34.93 9.16 -20.18
N ARG A 167 -35.08 8.09 -20.99
CA ARG A 167 -36.16 7.12 -20.86
C ARG A 167 -35.73 5.78 -21.45
N ILE A 168 -36.18 4.70 -20.81
CA ILE A 168 -36.12 3.33 -21.33
C ILE A 168 -37.56 2.83 -21.48
N ILE A 169 -37.87 2.26 -22.64
CA ILE A 169 -39.17 1.66 -22.93
C ILE A 169 -39.17 0.22 -22.40
N ALA A 170 -40.08 -0.07 -21.48
CA ALA A 170 -40.27 -1.41 -20.94
C ALA A 170 -40.53 -2.42 -22.07
N GLY A 171 -39.83 -3.55 -22.03
CA GLY A 171 -39.87 -4.59 -23.05
C GLY A 171 -39.14 -4.25 -24.37
N GLY A 172 -38.56 -3.05 -24.50
CA GLY A 172 -37.74 -2.66 -25.65
C GLY A 172 -36.34 -3.27 -25.62
N VAL A 173 -35.55 -3.11 -26.70
CA VAL A 173 -34.21 -3.73 -26.83
C VAL A 173 -33.27 -3.33 -25.67
N ALA A 174 -33.29 -2.05 -25.28
CA ALA A 174 -32.47 -1.53 -24.19
C ALA A 174 -32.87 -2.06 -22.80
N ASP A 175 -34.15 -2.37 -22.59
CA ASP A 175 -34.64 -2.98 -21.35
C ASP A 175 -34.26 -4.46 -21.28
N ARG A 176 -34.49 -5.18 -22.38
CA ARG A 176 -34.20 -6.63 -22.49
C ARG A 176 -32.71 -6.96 -22.46
N CYS A 177 -31.83 -6.02 -22.82
CA CYS A 177 -30.39 -6.27 -22.79
C CYS A 177 -29.81 -6.31 -21.36
N ALA A 178 -30.61 -5.96 -20.34
CA ALA A 178 -30.25 -5.99 -18.92
C ALA A 178 -28.90 -5.33 -18.60
N SER A 179 -28.48 -4.39 -19.46
CA SER A 179 -27.17 -3.72 -19.36
C SER A 179 -27.28 -2.34 -18.72
N ILE A 180 -28.50 -1.91 -18.40
CA ILE A 180 -28.82 -0.70 -17.68
C ILE A 180 -29.52 -1.14 -16.40
N GLN A 181 -28.86 -0.98 -15.24
CA GLN A 181 -29.47 -1.15 -13.93
C GLN A 181 -29.88 0.25 -13.43
N VAL A 182 -31.14 0.39 -12.99
CA VAL A 182 -31.70 1.63 -12.43
C VAL A 182 -31.58 1.59 -10.91
#